data_AF-M1RU77-F1
#
_entry.id   AF-M1RU77-F1
#
_cell.length_a   1.000
_cell.length_b   1.000
_cell.length_c   1.000
_cell.angle_alpha   90.00
_cell.angle_beta   90.00
_cell.angle_gamma   90.00
#
_symmetry.space_group_name_H-M   'P 1'
#
loop_
_entity.id
_entity.type
_entity.pdbx_description
1 polymer ?
#
loop_
_entity_poly.entity_id
_entity_poly.type
_entity_poly.pdbx_seq_one_letter_code
_entity_poly.pdbx_strand_id
1 'polypeptide(L)'
;MKYRLFIWIMWPSFLVSILAEGLLFSVVHPAELLFFGYHPNISDEGIYTIGFFVIWIFCSFSSALTAYILPGIDSDGAKGQDRSLI
;
A
#
# COMPACT_ATOMS: atom_id res chain seq x y z
N MET A 1 11.30 -15.42 9.89
CA MET A 1 11.63 -14.15 9.19
C MET A 1 10.47 -13.66 8.29
N LYS A 2 9.21 -13.64 8.76
CA LYS A 2 8.05 -13.27 7.91
C LYS A 2 7.68 -11.77 7.99
N TYR A 3 8.04 -11.09 9.07
CA TYR A 3 7.72 -9.67 9.30
C TYR A 3 8.52 -8.69 8.42
N ARG A 4 9.68 -9.10 7.90
CA ARG A 4 10.52 -8.26 7.03
C ARG A 4 9.85 -7.98 5.68
N LEU A 5 9.07 -8.93 5.16
CA LEU A 5 8.33 -8.77 3.90
C LEU A 5 7.21 -7.74 4.05
N PHE A 6 6.50 -7.73 5.18
CA PHE A 6 5.46 -6.74 5.43
C PHE A 6 6.01 -5.30 5.43
N ILE A 7 7.16 -5.06 6.06
CA ILE A 7 7.84 -3.75 6.01
C ILE A 7 8.27 -3.37 4.60
N TRP A 8 8.76 -4.34 3.82
CA TRP A 8 9.15 -4.13 2.43
C TRP A 8 7.98 -3.89 1.48
N ILE A 9 6.77 -4.32 1.85
CA ILE A 9 5.54 -4.12 1.07
C ILE A 9 4.83 -2.82 1.49
N MET A 10 4.72 -2.57 2.79
CA MET A 10 4.03 -1.40 3.35
C MET A 10 4.72 -0.10 2.96
N TRP A 11 6.06 -0.08 2.91
CA TRP A 11 6.84 1.11 2.60
C TRP A 11 6.65 1.65 1.16
N PRO A 12 6.81 0.85 0.08
CA PRO A 12 6.54 1.33 -1.27
C PRO A 12 5.05 1.59 -1.52
N SER A 13 4.13 0.81 -0.94
CA SER A 13 2.70 1.08 -1.04
C SER A 13 2.30 2.41 -0.37
N PHE A 14 2.98 2.82 0.69
CA PHE A 14 2.81 4.13 1.32
C PHE A 14 3.15 5.27 0.34
N LEU A 15 4.29 5.20 -0.34
CA LEU A 15 4.69 6.21 -1.32
C LEU A 15 3.74 6.30 -2.51
N VAL A 16 3.32 5.16 -3.05
CA VAL A 16 2.34 5.11 -4.16
C VAL A 16 0.99 5.67 -3.73
N SER A 17 0.56 5.40 -2.49
CA SER A 17 -0.69 5.94 -1.96
C SER A 17 -0.67 7.45 -1.84
N ILE A 18 0.42 8.05 -1.35
CA ILE A 18 0.57 9.52 -1.29
C ILE A 18 0.42 10.13 -2.68
N LEU A 19 1.07 9.53 -3.68
CA LEU A 19 1.01 10.01 -5.06
C LEU A 19 -0.40 9.89 -5.64
N ALA A 20 -1.04 8.73 -5.43
CA ALA A 20 -2.38 8.43 -5.93
C ALA A 20 -3.45 9.31 -5.26
N GLU A 21 -3.33 9.55 -3.95
CA GLU A 21 -4.19 10.46 -3.22
C GLU A 21 -4.06 11.90 -3.71
N GLY A 22 -2.83 12.40 -3.88
CA GLY A 22 -2.59 13.73 -4.43
C GLY A 22 -3.19 13.91 -5.82
N LEU A 23 -3.11 12.87 -6.67
CA LEU A 23 -3.77 12.87 -7.98
C LEU A 23 -5.29 12.80 -7.86
N LEU A 24 -5.83 11.95 -6.98
CA LEU A 24 -7.26 11.82 -6.77
C LEU A 24 -7.87 13.12 -6.29
N PHE A 25 -7.29 13.81 -5.32
CA PHE A 25 -7.80 15.10 -4.85
C PHE A 25 -7.50 16.27 -5.80
N SER A 26 -6.50 16.14 -6.67
CA SER A 26 -6.32 17.10 -7.76
C SER A 26 -7.43 16.98 -8.81
N VAL A 27 -8.07 15.81 -8.94
CA VAL A 27 -9.16 15.56 -9.91
C VAL A 27 -10.53 15.68 -9.25
N VAL A 28 -10.65 15.24 -7.99
CA VAL A 28 -11.88 15.17 -7.19
C VAL A 28 -11.83 16.27 -6.13
N HIS A 29 -12.73 17.26 -6.23
CA HIS A 29 -12.82 18.30 -5.23
C HIS A 29 -13.38 17.73 -3.91
N PRO A 30 -12.72 17.96 -2.76
CA PRO A 30 -13.17 17.46 -1.46
C PRO A 30 -14.56 17.99 -1.07
N ALA A 31 -14.92 19.18 -1.56
CA ALA A 31 -16.25 19.78 -1.37
C ALA A 31 -17.38 19.04 -2.12
N GLU A 32 -17.06 18.27 -3.15
CA GLU A 32 -18.03 17.48 -3.92
C GLU A 32 -18.29 16.10 -3.29
N LEU A 33 -17.48 15.68 -2.30
CA LEU A 33 -17.69 14.46 -1.53
C LEU A 33 -18.82 14.68 -0.52
N LEU A 34 -20.06 14.64 -1.02
CA LEU A 34 -21.28 14.56 -0.23
C LEU A 34 -21.30 13.26 0.59
N PHE A 35 -20.68 13.28 1.76
CA PHE A 35 -20.75 12.17 2.72
C PHE A 35 -22.20 12.06 3.23
N PHE A 36 -22.94 11.11 2.68
CA PHE A 36 -24.31 10.78 3.11
C PHE A 36 -25.32 11.95 2.99
N GLY A 37 -25.14 12.84 2.00
CA GLY A 37 -26.07 13.93 1.71
C GLY A 37 -26.03 15.12 2.67
N TYR A 38 -25.08 15.16 3.60
CA TYR A 38 -24.81 16.31 4.45
C TYR A 38 -23.39 16.79 4.22
N HIS A 39 -23.16 18.11 4.24
CA HIS A 39 -21.81 18.66 4.36
C HIS A 39 -21.26 18.18 5.70
N PRO A 40 -20.32 17.22 5.74
CA PRO A 40 -19.78 16.79 7.01
C PRO A 40 -19.09 18.02 7.64
N ASN A 41 -19.37 18.29 8.92
CA ASN A 41 -18.64 19.29 9.72
C ASN A 41 -17.21 18.81 10.05
N ILE A 42 -16.61 18.02 9.15
CA ILE A 42 -15.25 17.53 9.21
C ILE A 42 -14.42 18.54 8.44
N SER A 43 -13.35 19.04 9.07
CA SER A 43 -12.35 19.87 8.40
C SER A 43 -11.85 19.19 7.14
N ASP A 44 -11.52 19.95 6.10
CA ASP A 44 -10.97 19.43 4.84
C ASP A 44 -9.80 18.45 5.08
N GLU A 45 -8.99 18.73 6.10
CA GLU A 45 -7.90 17.89 6.60
C GLU A 45 -8.31 16.43 6.94
N GLY A 46 -9.51 16.25 7.50
CA GLY A 46 -10.05 14.93 7.83
C GLY A 46 -10.43 14.12 6.59
N ILE A 47 -10.93 14.77 5.55
CA ILE A 47 -11.30 14.13 4.27
C ILE A 47 -10.03 13.63 3.57
N TYR A 48 -8.98 14.46 3.53
CA TYR A 48 -7.68 14.06 2.98
C TYR A 48 -7.14 12.84 3.73
N THR A 49 -7.07 12.90 5.06
CA THR A 49 -6.56 11.78 5.87
C THR A 49 -7.32 10.47 5.64
N ILE A 50 -8.66 10.52 5.52
CA ILE A 50 -9.46 9.33 5.23
C ILE A 50 -9.16 8.79 3.82
N GLY A 51 -9.06 9.68 2.83
CA GLY A 51 -8.67 9.33 1.46
C GLY A 51 -7.32 8.62 1.40
N PHE A 52 -6.31 9.17 2.08
CA PHE A 52 -5.01 8.56 2.27
C PHE A 52 -5.11 7.12 2.76
N PHE A 53 -5.79 6.92 3.89
CA PHE A 53 -5.88 5.60 4.53
C PHE A 53 -6.60 4.58 3.66
N VAL A 54 -7.67 4.97 2.96
CA VAL A 54 -8.43 4.08 2.08
C VAL A 54 -7.55 3.61 0.91
N ILE A 55 -6.89 4.55 0.22
CA ILE A 55 -5.99 4.23 -0.90
C ILE A 55 -4.82 3.39 -0.42
N TRP A 56 -4.25 3.72 0.75
CA TRP A 56 -3.09 3.03 1.30
C TRP A 56 -3.41 1.58 1.65
N ILE A 57 -4.54 1.34 2.30
CA ILE A 57 -5.01 -0.02 2.63
C ILE A 57 -5.26 -0.81 1.35
N PHE A 58 -5.91 -0.21 0.35
CA PHE A 58 -6.19 -0.89 -0.93
C PHE A 58 -4.89 -1.27 -1.66
N CYS A 59 -3.92 -0.35 -1.71
CA CYS A 59 -2.62 -0.57 -2.33
C CYS A 59 -1.82 -1.64 -1.57
N SER A 60 -1.79 -1.57 -0.23
CA SER A 60 -1.12 -2.57 0.58
C SER A 60 -1.79 -3.94 0.48
N PHE A 61 -3.11 -4.00 0.37
CA PHE A 61 -3.85 -5.25 0.23
C PHE A 61 -3.55 -5.91 -1.12
N SER A 62 -3.49 -5.12 -2.21
CA SER A 62 -3.06 -5.58 -3.53
C SER A 62 -1.65 -6.19 -3.52
N SER A 63 -0.68 -5.51 -2.88
CA SER A 63 0.68 -6.03 -2.75
C SER A 63 0.76 -7.26 -1.84
N ALA A 64 -0.01 -7.29 -0.75
CA ALA A 64 -0.07 -8.45 0.15
C ALA A 64 -0.69 -9.67 -0.55
N LEU A 65 -1.74 -9.49 -1.35
CA LEU A 65 -2.33 -10.52 -2.19
C LEU A 65 -1.32 -11.04 -3.21
N THR A 66 -0.56 -10.15 -3.85
CA THR A 66 0.49 -10.53 -4.81
C THR A 66 1.58 -11.37 -4.12
N ALA A 67 2.01 -10.97 -2.93
CA ALA A 67 2.98 -11.73 -2.14
C ALA A 67 2.42 -13.07 -1.62
N TYR A 68 1.11 -13.16 -1.37
CA TYR A 68 0.44 -14.40 -0.96
C TYR A 68 0.29 -15.39 -2.13
N ILE A 69 0.00 -14.87 -3.33
CA ILE A 69 -0.17 -15.66 -4.55
C ILE A 69 1.19 -16.11 -5.12
N LEU A 70 2.24 -15.28 -5.00
CA LEU A 70 3.54 -15.62 -5.54
C LEU A 70 4.08 -16.87 -4.82
N PRO A 71 4.26 -18.02 -5.51
CA PRO A 71 4.86 -19.19 -4.92
C PRO A 71 6.23 -18.80 -4.39
N GLY A 72 6.53 -19.15 -3.15
CA GLY A 72 7.83 -18.88 -2.55
C GLY A 72 8.90 -19.38 -3.52
N ILE A 73 9.70 -18.45 -4.04
CA ILE A 73 10.93 -18.80 -4.76
C ILE A 73 11.77 -19.60 -3.77
N ASP A 74 11.72 -20.92 -3.90
CA ASP A 74 12.47 -21.86 -3.08
C ASP A 74 13.93 -21.42 -3.16
N SER A 75 14.40 -20.86 -2.06
CA SER A 75 15.77 -20.42 -1.89
C SER A 75 16.63 -21.64 -1.58
N ASP A 76 16.50 -22.70 -2.39
CA ASP A 76 17.27 -23.93 -2.24
C ASP A 76 18.56 -23.90 -3.09
N GLY A 77 18.66 -22.98 -4.06
CA GLY A 77 19.83 -22.86 -4.95
C GLY A 77 21.07 -22.17 -4.37
N ALA A 78 20.95 -21.41 -3.28
CA ALA A 78 22.05 -20.53 -2.81
C ALA A 78 22.99 -21.18 -1.78
N LYS A 79 22.68 -22.38 -1.27
CA LYS A 79 23.53 -23.08 -0.28
C LYS A 79 24.39 -24.21 -0.85
N GLY A 80 24.21 -24.58 -2.12
CA GLY A 80 24.91 -25.72 -2.72
C GLY A 80 26.25 -25.38 -3.40
N GLN A 81 26.46 -24.14 -3.84
CA GLN A 81 27.63 -23.80 -4.68
C GLN A 81 28.88 -23.43 -3.87
N ASP A 82 28.71 -22.95 -2.64
CA ASP A 82 29.82 -22.52 -1.76
C ASP A 82 30.57 -23.70 -1.11
N ARG A 83 29.90 -24.85 -0.92
CA ARG A 83 30.49 -26.04 -0.27
C ARG A 83 31.17 -27.02 -1.22
N SER A 84 31.17 -26.77 -2.53
CA SER A 84 31.83 -27.63 -3.52
C SER A 84 33.20 -27.11 -3.96
N LEU A 85 33.62 -25.94 -3.48
CA LEU A 85 34.88 -25.28 -3.84
C LEU A 85 35.84 -25.10 -2.64
N ILE A 86 35.58 -25.76 -1.51
CA ILE A 86 36.44 -25.81 -0.32
C ILE A 86 36.58 -27.23 0.18
#